data_AF-A0A9D1K2D6-F1
#
_entry.id   AF-A0A9D1K2D6-F1
#
_cell.length_a   1.000
_cell.length_b   1.000
_cell.length_c   1.000
_cell.angle_alpha   90.00
_cell.angle_beta   90.00
_cell.angle_gamma   90.00
#
_symmetry.space_group_name_H-M   'P 1'
#
loop_
_entity.id
_entity.type
_entity.pdbx_description
1 polymer ?
#
loop_
_entity_poly.entity_id
_entity_poly.type
_entity_poly.pdbx_seq_one_letter_code
_entity_poly.pdbx_strand_id
1 'polypeptide(L)'
;MMWTLFLGLAALAFSANPRYPVWLKCIVVLACCALAWRSDWSWYAILWILGFGLFRQDRKRAFAVFAAVGACYAVKGLAVPSLFTISYFGVFLAIPLLLLYNGTHGTRSRALQYGFYWFYPAHLLVIWWISLLLQTP
;
A
#
# COMPACT_ATOMS: atom_id res chain seq x y z
N MET A 1 -7.21 -1.02 7.92
CA MET A 1 -6.44 -1.82 6.93
C MET A 1 -7.26 -2.89 6.22
N MET A 2 -7.94 -3.80 6.94
CA MET A 2 -8.74 -4.86 6.28
C MET A 2 -9.88 -4.31 5.41
N TRP A 3 -10.51 -3.21 5.83
CA TRP A 3 -11.60 -2.55 5.10
C TRP A 3 -11.18 -2.02 3.72
N THR A 4 -10.07 -1.28 3.62
CA THR A 4 -9.54 -0.77 2.34
C THR A 4 -9.13 -1.89 1.40
N LEU A 5 -8.52 -2.95 1.94
CA LEU A 5 -8.14 -4.12 1.14
C LEU A 5 -9.36 -4.83 0.57
N PHE A 6 -10.39 -5.03 1.40
CA PHE A 6 -11.66 -5.62 0.98
C PHE A 6 -12.31 -4.81 -0.14
N LEU A 7 -12.45 -3.50 0.05
CA LEU A 7 -13.02 -2.60 -0.97
C LEU A 7 -12.19 -2.55 -2.25
N GLY A 8 -10.86 -2.52 -2.13
CA GLY A 8 -9.97 -2.53 -3.30
C GLY A 8 -10.05 -3.83 -4.08
N LEU A 9 -10.13 -4.97 -3.40
CA LEU A 9 -10.30 -6.28 -4.04
C LEU A 9 -11.68 -6.42 -4.68
N ALA A 10 -12.74 -5.93 -4.02
CA ALA A 10 -14.09 -5.91 -4.58
C ALA A 10 -14.11 -5.07 -5.87
N ALA A 11 -13.57 -3.84 -5.84
CA ALA A 11 -13.43 -2.98 -7.01
C ALA A 11 -12.66 -3.68 -8.14
N LEU A 12 -11.57 -4.37 -7.80
CA LEU A 12 -10.78 -5.13 -8.77
C LEU A 12 -11.57 -6.29 -9.38
N ALA A 13 -12.26 -7.09 -8.58
CA ALA A 13 -13.05 -8.24 -9.04
C ALA A 13 -14.19 -7.82 -10.00
N PHE A 14 -14.85 -6.70 -9.72
CA PHE A 14 -15.85 -6.13 -10.63
C PHE A 14 -15.21 -5.55 -11.91
N SER A 15 -14.06 -4.89 -11.79
CA SER A 15 -13.37 -4.29 -12.95
C SER A 15 -12.72 -5.32 -13.88
N ALA A 16 -12.27 -6.46 -13.33
CA ALA A 16 -11.67 -7.56 -14.07
C ALA A 16 -12.69 -8.36 -14.89
N ASN A 17 -13.98 -8.33 -14.51
CA ASN A 17 -15.03 -8.98 -15.26
C ASN A 17 -15.30 -8.24 -16.60
N PRO A 18 -15.16 -8.91 -17.77
CA PRO A 18 -15.38 -8.28 -19.08
C PRO A 18 -16.87 -8.04 -19.38
N ARG A 19 -17.77 -8.69 -18.63
CA ARG A 19 -19.22 -8.65 -18.82
C ARG A 19 -19.84 -7.28 -18.49
N TYR A 20 -19.16 -6.46 -17.70
CA TYR A 20 -19.69 -5.17 -17.25
C TYR A 20 -19.19 -4.01 -18.13
N PRO A 21 -20.07 -3.08 -18.49
CA PRO A 21 -19.67 -1.89 -19.23
C PRO A 21 -18.81 -0.96 -18.36
N VAL A 22 -17.97 -0.14 -19.02
CA VAL A 22 -16.96 0.70 -18.34
C VAL A 22 -17.60 1.68 -17.34
N TRP A 23 -18.78 2.21 -17.64
CA TRP A 23 -19.49 3.13 -16.74
C TRP A 23 -19.82 2.47 -15.38
N LEU A 24 -20.25 1.21 -15.39
CA LEU A 24 -20.58 0.49 -14.17
C LEU A 24 -19.31 0.22 -13.34
N LYS A 25 -18.19 -0.08 -14.01
CA LYS A 25 -16.88 -0.20 -13.35
C LYS A 25 -16.50 1.10 -12.66
N CYS A 26 -16.64 2.24 -13.35
CA CYS A 26 -16.36 3.55 -12.77
C CYS A 26 -17.25 3.84 -11.54
N ILE A 27 -18.54 3.52 -11.59
CA ILE A 27 -19.46 3.73 -10.45
C ILE A 27 -19.03 2.89 -9.25
N VAL A 28 -18.72 1.60 -9.45
CA VAL A 28 -18.28 0.72 -8.36
C VAL A 28 -16.99 1.23 -7.74
N VAL A 29 -16.02 1.65 -8.57
CA VAL A 29 -14.77 2.23 -8.08
C VAL A 29 -15.01 3.51 -7.28
N LEU A 30 -15.85 4.42 -7.78
CA LEU A 30 -16.20 5.66 -7.07
C LEU A 30 -16.92 5.39 -5.74
N ALA A 31 -17.83 4.43 -5.72
CA ALA A 31 -18.51 4.00 -4.50
C ALA A 31 -17.52 3.43 -3.47
N CYS A 32 -16.59 2.56 -3.91
CA CYS A 32 -15.52 2.06 -3.05
C CYS A 32 -14.61 3.18 -2.54
N CYS A 33 -14.25 4.15 -3.38
CA CYS A 33 -13.45 5.31 -2.99
C CYS A 33 -14.16 6.18 -1.94
N ALA A 34 -15.47 6.42 -2.10
CA ALA A 34 -16.28 7.15 -1.14
C ALA A 34 -16.37 6.42 0.22
N LEU A 35 -16.59 5.10 0.19
CA LEU A 35 -16.63 4.26 1.40
C LEU A 35 -15.27 4.14 2.10
N ALA A 36 -14.17 4.28 1.35
CA ALA A 36 -12.83 4.26 1.89
C ALA A 36 -12.37 5.61 2.43
N TRP A 37 -13.15 6.69 2.32
CA TRP A 37 -12.74 8.04 2.73
C TRP A 37 -12.19 8.10 4.17
N ARG A 38 -12.83 7.39 5.12
CA ARG A 38 -12.42 7.29 6.53
C ARG A 38 -11.38 6.22 6.84
N SER A 39 -10.88 5.50 5.84
CA SER A 39 -9.90 4.43 6.06
C SER A 39 -8.47 4.97 6.06
N ASP A 40 -7.56 4.21 6.67
CA ASP A 40 -6.16 4.61 6.92
C ASP A 40 -5.42 5.15 5.68
N TRP A 41 -5.62 4.51 4.52
CA TRP A 41 -5.00 4.87 3.24
C TRP A 41 -5.99 5.51 2.26
N SER A 42 -7.18 5.86 2.74
CA SER A 42 -8.28 6.48 2.00
C SER A 42 -8.54 5.79 0.64
N TRP A 43 -8.87 6.56 -0.40
CA TRP A 43 -9.09 6.09 -1.77
C TRP A 43 -7.79 5.75 -2.52
N TYR A 44 -6.62 6.22 -2.06
CA TYR A 44 -5.31 5.95 -2.68
C TYR A 44 -5.02 4.45 -2.75
N ALA A 45 -5.31 3.71 -1.67
CA ALA A 45 -5.12 2.26 -1.64
C ALA A 45 -5.97 1.52 -2.68
N ILE A 46 -7.21 1.96 -2.91
CA ILE A 46 -8.10 1.33 -3.91
C ILE A 46 -7.51 1.52 -5.31
N LEU A 47 -7.03 2.73 -5.63
CA LEU A 47 -6.41 3.00 -6.93
C LEU A 47 -5.10 2.23 -7.13
N TRP A 48 -4.29 2.04 -6.08
CA TRP A 48 -3.10 1.19 -6.17
C TRP A 48 -3.47 -0.28 -6.42
N ILE A 49 -4.45 -0.82 -5.72
CA ILE A 49 -4.90 -2.21 -5.91
C ILE A 49 -5.45 -2.41 -7.33
N LEU A 50 -6.25 -1.47 -7.82
CA LEU A 50 -6.76 -1.47 -9.19
C LEU A 50 -5.63 -1.34 -10.22
N GLY A 51 -4.69 -0.42 -10.00
CA GLY A 51 -3.55 -0.18 -10.88
C GLY A 51 -2.68 -1.43 -11.04
N PHE A 52 -2.29 -2.06 -9.93
CA PHE A 52 -1.52 -3.30 -9.97
C PHE A 52 -2.33 -4.50 -10.49
N GLY A 53 -3.63 -4.56 -10.20
CA GLY A 53 -4.49 -5.66 -10.62
C GLY A 53 -4.81 -5.65 -12.11
N LEU A 54 -5.16 -4.49 -12.68
CA LEU A 54 -5.52 -4.35 -14.10
C LEU A 54 -4.30 -4.31 -15.01
N PHE A 55 -3.23 -3.61 -14.61
CA PHE A 55 -2.01 -3.48 -15.42
C PHE A 55 -0.93 -4.50 -15.03
N ARG A 56 -1.32 -5.66 -14.49
CA ARG A 56 -0.38 -6.70 -14.02
C ARG A 56 0.61 -7.15 -15.09
N GLN A 57 0.17 -7.20 -16.35
CA GLN A 57 1.02 -7.57 -17.50
C GLN A 57 1.96 -6.43 -17.92
N ASP A 58 1.51 -5.18 -17.76
CA ASP A 58 2.24 -3.98 -18.18
C ASP A 58 2.93 -3.32 -16.98
N ARG A 59 4.11 -3.85 -16.59
CA ARG A 59 4.89 -3.29 -15.46
C ARG A 59 5.07 -1.78 -15.54
N LYS A 60 5.35 -1.22 -16.72
CA LYS A 60 5.51 0.23 -16.93
C LYS A 60 4.25 1.01 -16.54
N ARG A 61 3.07 0.53 -16.92
CA ARG A 61 1.79 1.18 -16.61
C ARG A 61 1.43 1.02 -15.14
N ALA A 62 1.66 -0.16 -14.56
CA ALA A 62 1.45 -0.38 -13.13
C ALA A 62 2.32 0.57 -12.28
N PHE A 63 3.61 0.71 -12.60
CA PHE A 63 4.49 1.66 -11.92
C PHE A 63 4.12 3.12 -12.18
N ALA A 64 3.67 3.47 -13.40
CA ALA A 64 3.21 4.82 -13.69
C ALA A 64 1.96 5.19 -12.86
N VAL A 65 0.98 4.29 -12.74
CA VAL A 65 -0.20 4.49 -11.88
C VAL A 65 0.21 4.58 -10.41
N PHE A 66 1.11 3.70 -9.95
CA PHE A 66 1.63 3.75 -8.59
C PHE A 66 2.31 5.08 -8.27
N ALA A 67 3.20 5.54 -9.17
CA ALA A 67 3.91 6.80 -9.03
C ALA A 67 2.97 8.01 -9.12
N ALA A 68 1.98 8.01 -10.01
CA ALA A 68 1.00 9.09 -10.13
C ALA A 68 0.16 9.23 -8.86
N VAL A 69 -0.41 8.13 -8.36
CA VAL A 69 -1.20 8.12 -7.11
C VAL A 69 -0.31 8.43 -5.90
N GLY A 70 0.93 7.93 -5.90
CA GLY A 70 1.94 8.23 -4.87
C GLY A 70 2.36 9.70 -4.85
N ALA A 71 2.45 10.36 -6.01
CA ALA A 71 2.70 11.79 -6.11
C ALA A 71 1.54 12.59 -5.52
N CYS A 72 0.29 12.23 -5.83
CA CYS A 72 -0.88 12.86 -5.21
C CYS A 72 -0.89 12.69 -3.68
N TYR A 73 -0.46 11.53 -3.18
CA TYR A 73 -0.30 11.29 -1.75
C TYR A 73 0.82 12.14 -1.13
N ALA A 74 1.95 12.29 -1.82
CA ALA A 74 3.06 13.13 -1.37
C ALA A 74 2.71 14.63 -1.34
N VAL A 75 1.91 15.13 -2.29
CA VAL A 75 1.42 16.52 -2.29
C VAL A 75 0.59 16.82 -1.03
N LYS A 76 -0.21 15.86 -0.55
CA LYS A 76 -0.93 16.00 0.74
C LYS A 76 0.04 16.24 1.90
N GLY A 77 1.19 15.55 1.90
CA GLY A 77 2.25 15.74 2.90
C GLY A 77 2.92 17.12 2.80
N LEU A 78 3.08 17.65 1.58
CA LEU A 78 3.65 18.98 1.34
C LEU A 78 2.73 20.12 1.82
N ALA A 79 1.42 19.89 1.85
CA ALA A 79 0.45 20.89 2.32
C ALA A 79 0.55 21.18 3.84
N VAL A 80 1.19 20.29 4.61
CA VAL A 80 1.41 20.47 6.06
C VAL A 80 2.90 20.29 6.35
N PRO A 81 3.72 21.35 6.15
CA PRO A 81 5.17 21.24 6.30
C PRO A 81 5.53 20.92 7.76
N SER A 82 6.00 19.69 7.98
CA SER A 82 6.50 19.19 9.26
C SER A 82 7.62 18.18 8.98
N LEU A 83 8.42 17.82 10.00
CA LEU A 83 9.41 16.75 9.85
C LEU A 83 8.74 15.42 9.41
N PHE A 84 7.46 15.24 9.74
CA PHE A 84 6.68 14.08 9.33
C PHE A 84 6.31 14.07 7.83
N THR A 85 6.46 15.19 7.12
CA THR A 85 6.22 15.28 5.67
C THR A 85 7.12 14.33 4.88
N ILE A 86 8.35 14.06 5.36
CA ILE A 86 9.29 13.12 4.73
C ILE A 86 8.69 11.71 4.67
N SER A 87 7.87 11.33 5.65
CA SER A 87 7.24 10.00 5.72
C SER A 87 6.30 9.74 4.53
N TYR A 88 5.71 10.79 3.94
CA TYR A 88 4.81 10.66 2.79
C TYR A 88 5.55 10.26 1.51
N PHE A 89 6.84 10.61 1.40
CA PHE A 89 7.70 10.20 0.28
C PHE A 89 8.19 8.76 0.40
N GLY A 90 8.06 8.13 1.57
CA GLY A 90 8.46 6.73 1.80
C GLY A 90 7.80 5.74 0.84
N VAL A 91 6.63 6.08 0.29
CA VAL A 91 5.92 5.29 -0.73
C VAL A 91 6.79 5.07 -1.98
N PHE A 92 7.59 6.05 -2.40
CA PHE A 92 8.45 5.93 -3.57
C PHE A 92 9.59 4.94 -3.37
N LEU A 93 9.97 4.66 -2.11
CA LEU A 93 11.00 3.67 -1.78
C LEU A 93 10.57 2.25 -2.15
N ALA A 94 9.26 2.00 -2.26
CA ALA A 94 8.73 0.74 -2.77
C ALA A 94 9.05 0.51 -4.26
N ILE A 95 9.22 1.57 -5.06
CA ILE A 95 9.49 1.45 -6.50
C ILE A 95 10.80 0.72 -6.79
N PRO A 96 11.98 1.18 -6.30
CA PRO A 96 13.23 0.47 -6.56
C PRO A 96 13.16 -0.95 -6.00
N LEU A 97 12.58 -1.15 -4.80
CA LEU A 97 12.45 -2.47 -4.21
C LEU A 97 11.64 -3.44 -5.09
N LEU A 98 10.53 -2.97 -5.66
CA LEU A 98 9.69 -3.76 -6.57
C LEU A 98 10.34 -3.95 -7.95
N LEU A 99 11.18 -3.01 -8.42
CA LEU A 99 11.94 -3.16 -9.66
C LEU A 99 13.07 -4.19 -9.54
N LEU A 100 13.68 -4.32 -8.36
CA LEU A 100 14.68 -5.35 -8.05
C LEU A 100 14.06 -6.75 -7.89
N TYR A 101 12.73 -6.86 -7.87
CA TYR A 101 12.06 -8.13 -7.69
C TYR A 101 12.03 -8.95 -8.99
N ASN A 102 12.68 -10.13 -8.95
CA ASN A 102 12.81 -11.04 -10.10
C ASN A 102 11.56 -11.87 -10.41
N GLY A 103 10.43 -11.63 -9.72
CA GLY A 103 9.17 -12.36 -9.97
C GLY A 103 9.14 -13.78 -9.40
N THR A 104 10.27 -14.32 -8.96
CA THR A 104 10.38 -15.64 -8.35
C THR A 104 10.09 -15.57 -6.86
N HIS A 105 9.38 -16.57 -6.35
CA HIS A 105 9.12 -16.69 -4.92
C HIS A 105 10.44 -17.03 -4.21
N GLY A 106 10.81 -16.25 -3.19
CA GLY A 106 12.02 -16.50 -2.40
C GLY A 106 12.01 -17.87 -1.71
N THR A 107 13.19 -18.30 -1.24
CA THR A 107 13.39 -19.59 -0.56
C THR A 107 12.48 -19.69 0.67
N ARG A 108 11.63 -20.73 0.72
CA ARG A 108 10.75 -21.02 1.86
C ARG A 108 11.49 -21.79 2.95
N SER A 109 12.50 -21.18 3.57
CA SER A 109 13.12 -21.79 4.75
C SER A 109 12.21 -21.59 5.97
N ARG A 110 11.98 -22.67 6.74
CA ARG A 110 11.20 -22.58 8.00
C ARG A 110 11.86 -21.58 8.97
N ALA A 111 13.19 -21.51 8.99
CA ALA A 111 13.95 -20.57 9.79
C ALA A 111 13.63 -19.10 9.45
N LEU A 112 13.51 -18.74 8.17
CA LEU A 112 13.16 -17.37 7.76
C LEU A 112 11.70 -17.05 8.09
N GLN A 113 10.80 -18.02 7.98
CA GLN A 113 9.39 -17.85 8.36
C GLN A 113 9.23 -17.58 9.86
N TYR A 114 9.84 -18.42 10.70
CA TYR A 114 9.80 -18.23 12.15
C TYR A 114 10.58 -16.99 12.60
N GLY A 115 11.71 -16.69 11.96
CA GLY A 115 12.47 -15.47 12.20
C GLY A 115 11.64 -14.20 11.93
N PHE A 116 10.90 -14.16 10.82
CA PHE A 116 10.00 -13.05 10.52
C PHE A 116 8.87 -12.93 11.56
N TYR A 117 8.32 -14.05 12.03
CA TYR A 117 7.28 -14.04 13.04
C TYR A 117 7.78 -13.56 14.41
N TRP A 118 9.01 -13.95 14.78
CA TRP A 118 9.66 -13.53 16.02
C TRP A 118 10.13 -12.07 15.99
N PHE A 119 10.46 -11.56 14.80
CA PHE A 119 10.82 -10.15 14.64
C PHE A 119 9.72 -9.22 15.14
N TYR A 120 8.44 -9.59 15.01
CA TYR A 120 7.31 -8.77 15.44
C TYR A 120 7.29 -8.48 16.96
N PRO A 121 7.25 -9.47 17.86
CA PRO A 121 7.35 -9.19 19.30
C PRO A 121 8.71 -8.59 19.68
N ALA A 122 9.80 -9.00 19.02
CA ALA A 122 11.14 -8.52 19.36
C ALA A 122 11.32 -7.01 19.16
N HIS A 123 10.92 -6.45 18.01
CA HIS A 123 11.08 -5.01 17.78
C HIS A 123 10.17 -4.17 18.69
N LEU A 124 8.97 -4.68 19.06
CA LEU A 124 8.11 -4.03 20.05
C LEU A 124 8.77 -3.98 21.44
N LEU A 125 9.42 -5.07 21.85
CA LEU A 125 10.20 -5.11 23.09
C LEU A 125 11.38 -4.14 23.05
N VAL A 126 12.08 -4.03 21.92
CA VAL A 126 13.18 -3.07 21.75
C VAL A 126 12.68 -1.63 21.85
N ILE A 127 11.59 -1.28 21.17
CA ILE A 127 10.97 0.06 21.26
C ILE A 127 10.53 0.35 22.70
N TRP A 128 9.94 -0.63 23.39
CA TRP A 128 9.57 -0.52 24.79
C TRP A 128 10.79 -0.28 25.69
N TRP A 129 11.89 -1.01 25.48
CA TRP A 129 13.14 -0.83 26.22
C TRP A 129 13.76 0.56 26.00
N ILE A 130 13.80 1.03 24.75
CA ILE A 130 14.29 2.38 24.43
C ILE A 130 13.41 3.43 25.09
N SER A 131 12.09 3.23 25.09
CA SER A 131 11.14 4.15 25.74
C SER A 131 11.36 4.22 27.24
N LEU A 132 11.69 3.10 27.89
CA LEU A 132 12.03 3.04 29.30
C LEU A 132 13.33 3.78 29.61
N LEU A 133 14.37 3.63 28.77
CA LEU A 133 15.65 4.32 28.91
C LEU A 133 15.54 5.85 28.67
N LEU A 134 14.61 6.30 27.84
CA LEU A 134 14.34 7.73 27.65
C LEU A 134 13.49 8.35 28.76
N GLN A 135 12.81 7.54 29.59
CA GLN A 135 11.95 8.01 30.69
C GLN A 135 12.65 8.06 32.05
N THR A 136 13.88 7.55 32.16
CA THR A 136 14.71 7.77 33.34
C THR A 136 15.20 9.22 33.34
N PRO A 137 15.03 9.98 34.45
CA PRO A 137 15.34 11.41 34.54
C PRO A 137 16.82 11.73 34.32
#